data_AF-A0A7S2YTR8-F1
#
_entry.id   AF-A0A7S2YTR8-F1
#
_cell.length_a   1.000
_cell.length_b   1.000
_cell.length_c   1.000
_cell.angle_alpha   90.00
_cell.angle_beta   90.00
_cell.angle_gamma   90.00
#
_symmetry.space_group_name_H-M   'P 1'
#
loop_
_entity.id
_entity.type
_entity.pdbx_description
1 polymer ?
#
loop_
_entity_poly.entity_id
_entity_poly.type
_entity_poly.pdbx_seq_one_letter_code
_entity_poly.pdbx_strand_id
1 'polypeptide(L)'
;LALSPPTLGFQNGELKMNFAPGLEPSKEANVKFDTIEQVMDVPGRLLTPRLLNEFRETIEMQWIVYEHKEVNRRISCIVLEPVLMASAGMVFVDPIWQRAVVEVAKKRNIPIIYDETCSGLHRVGVKSCRDILQADPDIATYSNLLSGGLSPLGVTLASNEVFECFLGDEASDAVLHGESSSANPMGCVAALQTLESYER
;
A
#
# COMPACT_ATOMS: atom_id res chain seq x y z
N LEU A 1 15.05 1.64 -2.61
CA LEU A 1 15.03 0.53 -3.58
C LEU A 1 13.64 0.50 -4.18
N ALA A 2 13.49 0.55 -5.50
CA ALA A 2 12.20 0.22 -6.11
C ALA A 2 12.20 -1.28 -6.40
N LEU A 3 11.31 -2.02 -5.73
CA LEU A 3 11.04 -3.41 -6.10
C LEU A 3 10.20 -3.39 -7.38
N SER A 4 10.42 -4.33 -8.29
CA SER A 4 9.57 -4.50 -9.48
C SER A 4 8.46 -5.50 -9.16
N PRO A 5 7.25 -5.07 -8.77
CA PRO A 5 6.22 -6.00 -8.30
C PRO A 5 5.68 -6.85 -9.46
N PRO A 6 5.10 -8.03 -9.18
CA PRO A 6 4.24 -8.72 -10.13
C PRO A 6 3.01 -7.86 -10.45
N THR A 7 2.68 -7.74 -11.73
CA THR A 7 1.59 -6.89 -12.21
C THR A 7 0.50 -7.71 -12.87
N LEU A 8 -0.71 -7.17 -12.89
CA LEU A 8 -1.89 -7.80 -13.46
C LEU A 8 -2.33 -7.05 -14.71
N GLY A 9 -2.77 -7.78 -15.74
CA GLY A 9 -3.35 -7.18 -16.93
C GLY A 9 -4.05 -8.19 -17.81
N PHE A 10 -5.00 -7.72 -18.62
CA PHE A 10 -5.65 -8.55 -19.63
C PHE A 10 -4.82 -8.57 -20.92
N GLN A 11 -4.56 -9.77 -21.43
CA GLN A 11 -3.88 -9.98 -22.71
C GLN A 11 -4.69 -10.98 -23.53
N ASN A 12 -5.18 -10.55 -24.69
CA ASN A 12 -6.05 -11.35 -25.57
C ASN A 12 -7.31 -11.90 -24.85
N GLY A 13 -7.89 -11.11 -23.93
CA GLY A 13 -9.09 -11.48 -23.18
C GLY A 13 -8.83 -12.36 -21.95
N GLU A 14 -7.58 -12.77 -21.71
CA GLU A 14 -7.20 -13.55 -20.52
C GLU A 14 -6.52 -12.66 -19.48
N LEU A 15 -6.89 -12.83 -18.22
CA LEU A 15 -6.19 -12.21 -17.10
C LEU A 15 -4.83 -12.88 -16.92
N LYS A 16 -3.75 -12.09 -16.92
CA LYS A 16 -2.38 -12.57 -16.75
C LYS A 16 -1.64 -11.80 -15.67
N MET A 17 -0.87 -12.55 -14.90
CA MET A 17 0.14 -12.01 -14.01
C MET A 17 1.48 -11.96 -14.74
N ASN A 18 2.14 -10.80 -14.70
CA ASN A 18 3.44 -10.57 -15.31
C ASN A 18 4.48 -10.41 -14.20
N PHE A 19 5.65 -11.01 -14.40
CA PHE A 19 6.74 -11.01 -13.43
C PHE A 19 7.94 -10.29 -14.01
N ALA A 20 8.64 -9.54 -13.16
CA ALA A 20 9.96 -9.02 -13.52
C ALA A 20 10.99 -10.16 -13.52
N PRO A 21 12.08 -10.06 -14.31
CA PRO A 21 13.13 -11.06 -14.31
C PRO A 21 13.70 -11.32 -12.91
N GLY A 22 13.75 -12.59 -12.52
CA GLY A 22 14.21 -13.02 -11.19
C GLY A 22 13.13 -12.98 -10.11
N LEU A 23 11.87 -12.71 -10.47
CA LEU A 23 10.70 -12.78 -9.60
C LEU A 23 9.71 -13.86 -10.03
N GLU A 24 10.05 -14.66 -11.02
CA GLU A 24 9.22 -15.76 -11.48
C GLU A 24 9.06 -16.80 -10.37
N PRO A 25 7.82 -17.07 -9.92
CA PRO A 25 7.60 -18.05 -8.87
C PRO A 25 7.79 -19.47 -9.41
N SER A 26 7.90 -20.43 -8.48
CA SER A 26 8.00 -21.83 -8.81
C SER A 26 6.77 -22.31 -9.60
N LYS A 27 6.92 -23.38 -10.39
CA LYS A 27 5.81 -23.97 -11.16
C LYS A 27 4.66 -24.49 -10.28
N GLU A 28 4.90 -24.64 -8.99
CA GLU A 28 3.97 -25.13 -7.99
C GLU A 28 3.11 -24.01 -7.40
N ALA A 29 3.51 -22.74 -7.58
CA ALA A 29 2.75 -21.60 -7.13
C ALA A 29 1.55 -21.33 -8.06
N ASN A 30 0.36 -21.16 -7.47
CA ASN A 30 -0.82 -20.80 -8.25
C ASN A 30 -0.77 -19.33 -8.67
N VAL A 31 -0.57 -19.10 -9.98
CA VAL A 31 -0.48 -17.78 -10.60
C VAL A 31 -1.49 -17.59 -11.74
N LYS A 32 -2.38 -18.55 -11.94
CA LYS A 32 -3.42 -18.51 -12.97
C LYS A 32 -4.78 -18.27 -12.33
N PHE A 33 -5.48 -17.27 -12.83
CA PHE A 33 -6.77 -16.84 -12.29
C PHE A 33 -7.69 -16.53 -13.47
N ASP A 34 -8.94 -16.94 -13.35
CA ASP A 34 -9.95 -16.72 -14.39
C ASP A 34 -10.57 -15.33 -14.25
N THR A 35 -10.63 -14.79 -13.03
CA THR A 35 -11.28 -13.51 -12.74
C THR A 35 -10.45 -12.64 -11.78
N ILE A 36 -10.73 -11.32 -11.78
CA ILE A 36 -10.07 -10.38 -10.86
C ILE A 36 -10.44 -10.69 -9.41
N GLU A 37 -11.67 -11.12 -9.15
CA GLU A 37 -12.14 -11.45 -7.80
C GLU A 37 -11.29 -12.56 -7.17
N GLN A 38 -10.92 -13.58 -7.96
CA GLN A 38 -10.01 -14.64 -7.49
C GLN A 38 -8.62 -14.12 -7.16
N VAL A 39 -8.11 -13.12 -7.91
CA VAL A 39 -6.82 -12.49 -7.62
C VAL A 39 -6.90 -11.64 -6.36
N MET A 40 -7.99 -10.89 -6.18
CA MET A 40 -8.18 -9.98 -5.05
C MET A 40 -8.60 -10.68 -3.75
N ASP A 41 -9.04 -11.95 -3.81
CA ASP A 41 -9.33 -12.78 -2.64
C ASP A 41 -8.04 -13.22 -1.91
N VAL A 42 -7.39 -12.27 -1.23
CA VAL A 42 -6.22 -12.53 -0.40
C VAL A 42 -6.52 -13.57 0.69
N PRO A 43 -7.63 -13.51 1.45
CA PRO A 43 -7.94 -14.55 2.45
C PRO A 43 -7.94 -15.97 1.87
N GLY A 44 -8.61 -16.19 0.73
CA GLY A 44 -8.62 -17.49 0.06
C GLY A 44 -7.25 -17.91 -0.44
N ARG A 45 -6.48 -16.98 -1.02
CA ARG A 45 -5.12 -17.24 -1.51
C ARG A 45 -4.12 -17.53 -0.38
N LEU A 46 -4.35 -17.01 0.82
CA LEU A 46 -3.53 -17.29 2.00
C LEU A 46 -3.72 -18.71 2.56
N LEU A 47 -4.79 -19.43 2.19
CA LEU A 47 -4.97 -20.84 2.56
C LEU A 47 -3.88 -21.74 1.94
N THR A 48 -3.30 -21.32 0.82
CA THR A 48 -2.16 -21.98 0.16
C THR A 48 -1.00 -20.99 0.00
N PRO A 49 -0.24 -20.71 1.08
CA PRO A 49 0.68 -19.57 1.15
C PRO A 49 2.01 -19.77 0.39
N ARG A 50 2.08 -20.70 -0.57
CA ARG A 50 3.31 -21.02 -1.30
C ARG A 50 3.87 -19.78 -2.02
N LEU A 51 3.01 -19.09 -2.77
CA LEU A 51 3.37 -17.86 -3.49
C LEU A 51 3.80 -16.74 -2.53
N LEU A 52 3.08 -16.58 -1.41
CA LEU A 52 3.44 -15.62 -0.36
C LEU A 52 4.85 -15.90 0.17
N ASN A 53 5.16 -17.14 0.51
CA ASN A 53 6.47 -17.52 1.07
C ASN A 53 7.61 -17.27 0.07
N GLU A 54 7.43 -17.64 -1.20
CA GLU A 54 8.42 -17.39 -2.26
C GLU A 54 8.68 -15.89 -2.45
N PHE A 55 7.63 -15.07 -2.41
CA PHE A 55 7.78 -13.61 -2.45
C PHE A 55 8.49 -13.08 -1.22
N ARG A 56 8.15 -13.54 -0.02
CA ARG A 56 8.82 -13.12 1.23
C ARG A 56 10.31 -13.42 1.19
N GLU A 57 10.70 -14.63 0.78
CA GLU A 57 12.11 -15.02 0.64
C GLU A 57 12.83 -14.11 -0.35
N THR A 58 12.21 -13.84 -1.52
CA THR A 58 12.79 -12.97 -2.53
C THR A 58 12.95 -11.53 -2.03
N ILE A 59 11.94 -10.98 -1.35
CA ILE A 59 11.97 -9.63 -0.78
C ILE A 59 13.04 -9.53 0.31
N GLU A 60 13.10 -10.49 1.24
CA GLU A 60 14.11 -10.55 2.29
C GLU A 60 15.52 -10.54 1.69
N MET A 61 15.78 -11.39 0.69
CA MET A 61 17.06 -11.46 0.00
C MET A 61 17.43 -10.15 -0.70
N GLN A 62 16.49 -9.54 -1.44
CA GLN A 62 16.74 -8.27 -2.13
C GLN A 62 17.05 -7.14 -1.15
N TRP A 63 16.38 -7.10 0.00
CA TRP A 63 16.63 -6.09 1.03
C TRP A 63 17.97 -6.28 1.73
N ILE A 64 18.36 -7.52 2.06
CA ILE A 64 19.69 -7.83 2.60
C ILE A 64 20.76 -7.37 1.62
N VAL A 65 20.66 -7.76 0.34
CA VAL A 65 21.61 -7.34 -0.69
C VAL A 65 21.67 -5.81 -0.80
N TYR A 66 20.52 -5.13 -0.74
CA TYR A 66 20.45 -3.68 -0.82
C TYR A 66 21.18 -2.99 0.34
N GLU A 67 20.99 -3.46 1.57
CA GLU A 67 21.62 -2.88 2.76
C GLU A 67 23.11 -3.18 2.85
N HIS A 68 23.56 -4.30 2.29
CA HIS A 68 24.98 -4.67 2.22
C HIS A 68 25.76 -4.01 1.09
N LYS A 69 25.09 -3.38 0.09
CA LYS A 69 25.78 -2.72 -1.04
C LYS A 69 26.63 -1.52 -0.62
N GLU A 70 26.23 -0.81 0.43
CA GLU A 70 26.91 0.40 0.91
C GLU A 70 26.93 0.42 2.44
N VAL A 71 28.03 0.90 3.03
CA VAL A 71 28.15 1.02 4.49
C VAL A 71 27.10 1.99 5.03
N ASN A 72 26.41 1.59 6.11
CA ASN A 72 25.36 2.36 6.80
C ASN A 72 24.05 2.58 6.02
N ARG A 73 23.79 1.81 4.96
CA ARG A 73 22.50 1.85 4.27
C ARG A 73 21.48 0.97 5.01
N ARG A 74 20.35 1.55 5.41
CA ARG A 74 19.22 0.84 6.03
C ARG A 74 17.90 1.28 5.42
N ILE A 75 16.95 0.36 5.35
CA ILE A 75 15.58 0.67 4.95
C ILE A 75 14.86 1.28 6.17
N SER A 76 14.39 2.52 6.04
CA SER A 76 13.73 3.26 7.12
C SER A 76 12.21 3.20 7.09
N CYS A 77 11.62 3.06 5.89
CA CYS A 77 10.18 2.92 5.70
C CYS A 77 9.89 2.25 4.36
N ILE A 78 8.67 1.71 4.24
CA ILE A 78 8.12 1.22 2.98
C ILE A 78 6.95 2.11 2.58
N VAL A 79 6.92 2.56 1.33
CA VAL A 79 5.78 3.27 0.74
C VAL A 79 5.18 2.41 -0.35
N LEU A 80 3.86 2.18 -0.29
CA LEU A 80 3.11 1.40 -1.27
C LEU A 80 1.96 2.23 -1.82
N GLU A 81 1.77 2.24 -3.14
CA GLU A 81 0.45 2.48 -3.74
C GLU A 81 -0.28 1.13 -3.75
N PRO A 82 -1.19 0.86 -2.80
CA PRO A 82 -1.74 -0.48 -2.63
C PRO A 82 -2.74 -0.80 -3.74
N VAL A 83 -2.65 -2.03 -4.25
CA VAL A 83 -3.46 -2.65 -5.33
C VAL A 83 -3.31 -1.99 -6.72
N LEU A 84 -3.27 -0.67 -6.80
CA LEU A 84 -3.21 0.11 -8.03
C LEU A 84 -2.10 1.16 -7.94
N MET A 85 -1.02 0.96 -8.69
CA MET A 85 0.04 1.96 -8.86
C MET A 85 -0.37 2.97 -9.93
N ALA A 86 -0.92 4.10 -9.50
CA ALA A 86 -1.34 5.18 -10.40
C ALA A 86 -0.12 5.86 -11.01
N SER A 87 0.94 6.08 -10.20
CA SER A 87 2.20 6.69 -10.64
C SER A 87 2.91 5.92 -11.76
N ALA A 88 2.69 4.60 -11.82
CA ALA A 88 3.24 3.71 -12.83
C ALA A 88 2.36 3.57 -14.10
N GLY A 89 1.27 4.33 -14.20
CA GLY A 89 0.35 4.29 -15.35
C GLY A 89 -0.84 3.35 -15.14
N MET A 90 -1.47 3.40 -13.97
CA MET A 90 -2.64 2.58 -13.60
C MET A 90 -2.37 1.08 -13.63
N VAL A 91 -1.24 0.69 -13.05
CA VAL A 91 -0.77 -0.70 -13.03
C VAL A 91 -1.34 -1.41 -11.80
N PHE A 92 -2.14 -2.45 -12.02
CA PHE A 92 -2.57 -3.32 -10.94
C PHE A 92 -1.43 -4.21 -10.48
N VAL A 93 -1.24 -4.29 -9.17
CA VAL A 93 -0.21 -5.09 -8.53
C VAL A 93 -0.85 -6.31 -7.88
N ASP A 94 -0.16 -7.44 -7.91
CA ASP A 94 -0.60 -8.62 -7.18
C ASP A 94 -0.68 -8.34 -5.66
N PRO A 95 -1.86 -8.50 -5.02
CA PRO A 95 -2.01 -8.19 -3.61
C PRO A 95 -1.23 -9.15 -2.70
N ILE A 96 -0.93 -10.39 -3.14
CA ILE A 96 -0.09 -11.33 -2.36
C ILE A 96 1.36 -10.85 -2.32
N TRP A 97 1.89 -10.26 -3.40
CA TRP A 97 3.19 -9.58 -3.36
C TRP A 97 3.22 -8.44 -2.35
N GLN A 98 2.25 -7.53 -2.39
CA GLN A 98 2.22 -6.40 -1.46
C GLN A 98 2.02 -6.87 0.00
N ARG A 99 1.22 -7.91 0.20
CA ARG A 99 1.11 -8.59 1.51
C ARG A 99 2.46 -9.14 1.98
N ALA A 100 3.22 -9.80 1.10
CA ALA A 100 4.57 -10.28 1.43
C ALA A 100 5.50 -9.12 1.84
N VAL A 101 5.48 -8.01 1.10
CA VAL A 101 6.26 -6.80 1.45
C VAL A 101 5.90 -6.30 2.85
N VAL A 102 4.60 -6.21 3.15
CA VAL A 102 4.10 -5.77 4.46
C VAL A 102 4.56 -6.72 5.58
N GLU A 103 4.47 -8.03 5.40
CA GLU A 103 4.89 -9.00 6.42
C GLU A 103 6.41 -8.95 6.68
N VAL A 104 7.21 -8.81 5.63
CA VAL A 104 8.68 -8.67 5.78
C VAL A 104 9.03 -7.35 6.47
N ALA A 105 8.37 -6.25 6.12
CA ALA A 105 8.56 -4.96 6.78
C ALA A 105 8.23 -5.01 8.27
N LYS A 106 7.05 -5.56 8.63
CA LYS A 106 6.63 -5.70 10.03
C LYS A 106 7.57 -6.57 10.85
N LYS A 107 8.03 -7.69 10.30
CA LYS A 107 9.04 -8.56 10.96
C LYS A 107 10.35 -7.83 11.28
N ARG A 108 10.64 -6.75 10.55
CA ARG A 108 11.85 -5.94 10.68
C ARG A 108 11.62 -4.61 11.42
N ASN A 109 10.42 -4.36 11.95
CA ASN A 109 10.01 -3.09 12.55
C ASN A 109 10.24 -1.88 11.62
N ILE A 110 9.97 -2.07 10.33
CA ILE A 110 10.04 -0.99 9.32
C ILE A 110 8.63 -0.44 9.13
N PRO A 111 8.39 0.86 9.41
CA PRO A 111 7.09 1.50 9.20
C PRO A 111 6.61 1.41 7.77
N ILE A 112 5.31 1.23 7.60
CA ILE A 112 4.62 1.05 6.33
C ILE A 112 3.68 2.21 6.10
N ILE A 113 3.81 2.82 4.92
CA ILE A 113 2.96 3.91 4.44
C ILE A 113 2.13 3.40 3.27
N TYR A 114 0.82 3.46 3.40
CA TYR A 114 -0.08 3.27 2.25
C TYR A 114 -0.41 4.64 1.64
N ASP A 115 0.00 4.83 0.39
CA ASP A 115 -0.45 5.94 -0.44
C ASP A 115 -1.79 5.57 -1.08
N GLU A 116 -2.87 5.84 -0.36
CA GLU A 116 -4.24 5.62 -0.81
C GLU A 116 -4.86 6.87 -1.44
N THR A 117 -4.04 7.83 -1.86
CA THR A 117 -4.54 9.03 -2.54
C THR A 117 -5.27 8.70 -3.83
N CYS A 118 -4.84 7.65 -4.56
CA CYS A 118 -5.53 7.19 -5.76
C CYS A 118 -6.46 5.99 -5.51
N SER A 119 -5.98 4.97 -4.78
CA SER A 119 -6.67 3.68 -4.66
C SER A 119 -7.71 3.60 -3.54
N GLY A 120 -7.66 4.50 -2.55
CA GLY A 120 -8.58 4.50 -1.42
C GLY A 120 -9.98 5.01 -1.74
N LEU A 121 -10.82 5.04 -0.71
CA LEU A 121 -12.16 5.64 -0.74
C LEU A 121 -13.04 5.08 -1.85
N HIS A 122 -13.18 3.74 -1.89
CA HIS A 122 -14.01 3.00 -2.83
C HIS A 122 -13.54 3.03 -4.30
N ARG A 123 -12.41 3.67 -4.64
CA ARG A 123 -11.90 3.69 -6.02
C ARG A 123 -11.74 2.28 -6.59
N VAL A 124 -11.20 1.35 -5.82
CA VAL A 124 -10.96 -0.04 -6.22
C VAL A 124 -12.01 -1.01 -5.64
N GLY A 125 -13.18 -0.50 -5.24
CA GLY A 125 -14.29 -1.32 -4.74
C GLY A 125 -14.27 -1.60 -3.23
N VAL A 126 -13.27 -1.12 -2.49
CA VAL A 126 -13.18 -1.21 -1.01
C VAL A 126 -12.93 0.17 -0.39
N LYS A 127 -13.31 0.36 0.88
CA LYS A 127 -13.11 1.63 1.58
C LYS A 127 -11.63 1.99 1.71
N SER A 128 -10.81 0.99 2.06
CA SER A 128 -9.35 1.09 2.06
C SER A 128 -8.75 -0.21 1.53
N CYS A 129 -7.61 -0.11 0.85
CA CYS A 129 -6.88 -1.28 0.37
C CYS A 129 -6.35 -2.19 1.49
N ARG A 130 -6.37 -1.77 2.76
CA ARG A 130 -6.14 -2.68 3.90
C ARG A 130 -7.09 -3.88 3.89
N ASP A 131 -8.32 -3.69 3.38
CA ASP A 131 -9.34 -4.73 3.33
C ASP A 131 -9.01 -5.78 2.27
N ILE A 132 -8.29 -5.41 1.21
CA ILE A 132 -7.78 -6.37 0.22
C ILE A 132 -6.49 -7.00 0.75
N LEU A 133 -5.52 -6.19 1.18
CA LEU A 133 -4.21 -6.68 1.63
C LEU A 133 -4.26 -7.42 2.98
N GLN A 134 -5.39 -7.35 3.69
CA GLN A 134 -5.61 -7.92 5.02
C GLN A 134 -4.60 -7.42 6.06
N ALA A 135 -3.99 -6.26 5.82
CA ALA A 135 -2.87 -5.73 6.59
C ALA A 135 -3.00 -4.22 6.78
N ASP A 136 -2.70 -3.78 7.99
CA ASP A 136 -2.80 -2.36 8.34
C ASP A 136 -1.46 -1.67 8.13
N PRO A 137 -1.44 -0.46 7.54
CA PRO A 137 -0.25 0.38 7.51
C PRO A 137 -0.08 1.11 8.85
N ASP A 138 1.12 1.65 9.06
CA ASP A 138 1.42 2.53 10.20
C ASP A 138 1.02 3.98 9.89
N ILE A 139 1.07 4.36 8.60
CA ILE A 139 0.64 5.66 8.08
C ILE A 139 -0.18 5.44 6.81
N ALA A 140 -1.25 6.19 6.61
CA ALA A 140 -2.02 6.15 5.37
C ALA A 140 -2.36 7.56 4.89
N THR A 141 -2.23 7.81 3.59
CA THR A 141 -2.57 9.11 2.99
C THR A 141 -3.82 9.01 2.12
N TYR A 142 -4.70 10.01 2.22
CA TYR A 142 -5.94 10.11 1.46
C TYR A 142 -6.08 11.52 0.88
N SER A 143 -6.61 11.62 -0.33
CA SER A 143 -6.87 12.87 -1.05
C SER A 143 -7.92 12.60 -2.13
N ASN A 144 -7.94 13.37 -3.22
CA ASN A 144 -8.75 13.15 -4.42
C ASN A 144 -10.24 12.90 -4.14
N LEU A 145 -10.65 11.63 -4.07
CA LEU A 145 -12.02 11.23 -3.74
C LEU A 145 -12.46 11.68 -2.34
N LEU A 146 -11.52 12.03 -1.46
CA LEU A 146 -11.81 12.49 -0.10
C LEU A 146 -12.84 13.61 -0.06
N SER A 147 -12.70 14.61 -0.91
CA SER A 147 -13.62 15.76 -1.00
C SER A 147 -14.56 15.69 -2.20
N GLY A 148 -14.66 14.52 -2.84
CA GLY A 148 -15.48 14.32 -4.04
C GLY A 148 -15.04 15.15 -5.25
N GLY A 149 -13.79 15.64 -5.25
CA GLY A 149 -13.29 16.57 -6.27
C GLY A 149 -13.80 18.00 -6.13
N LEU A 150 -14.45 18.36 -5.02
CA LEU A 150 -15.03 19.69 -4.80
C LEU A 150 -14.03 20.70 -4.23
N SER A 151 -13.07 20.25 -3.43
CA SER A 151 -12.11 21.13 -2.76
C SER A 151 -10.78 20.41 -2.49
N PRO A 152 -9.61 21.04 -2.69
CA PRO A 152 -8.34 20.44 -2.31
C PRO A 152 -8.29 20.13 -0.82
N LEU A 153 -8.16 18.85 -0.48
CA LEU A 153 -7.96 18.37 0.89
C LEU A 153 -7.17 17.07 0.85
N GLY A 154 -6.13 16.99 1.68
CA GLY A 154 -5.40 15.75 1.96
C GLY A 154 -5.42 15.45 3.45
N VAL A 155 -5.41 14.17 3.80
CA VAL A 155 -5.31 13.69 5.18
C VAL A 155 -4.22 12.63 5.25
N THR A 156 -3.36 12.74 6.26
CA THR A 156 -2.39 11.71 6.64
C THR A 156 -2.83 11.15 7.98
N LEU A 157 -3.27 9.89 7.98
CA LEU A 157 -3.54 9.13 9.19
C LEU A 157 -2.24 8.48 9.67
N ALA A 158 -2.07 8.38 10.99
CA ALA A 158 -0.95 7.70 11.62
C ALA A 158 -1.46 6.81 12.76
N SER A 159 -0.78 5.70 13.01
CA SER A 159 -1.03 4.87 14.18
C SER A 159 -0.66 5.61 15.47
N ASN A 160 -1.21 5.16 16.60
CA ASN A 160 -0.84 5.70 17.90
C ASN A 160 0.67 5.51 18.16
N GLU A 161 1.24 4.37 17.74
CA GLU A 161 2.68 4.10 17.89
C GLU A 161 3.53 5.15 17.19
N VAL A 162 3.14 5.57 15.97
CA VAL A 162 3.83 6.66 15.25
C VAL A 162 3.60 8.00 15.93
N PHE A 163 2.37 8.29 16.36
CA PHE A 163 2.04 9.56 17.02
C PHE A 163 2.81 9.74 18.34
N GLU A 164 2.92 8.68 19.14
CA GLU A 164 3.62 8.67 20.42
C GLU A 164 5.11 8.96 20.29
N CYS A 165 5.74 8.66 19.15
CA CYS A 165 7.14 9.02 18.88
C CYS A 165 7.38 10.55 18.85
N PHE A 166 6.33 11.37 18.71
CA PHE A 166 6.41 12.83 18.67
C PHE A 166 5.87 13.50 19.94
N LEU A 167 5.61 12.71 21.00
CA LEU A 167 5.25 13.26 22.31
C LEU A 167 6.53 13.57 23.11
N GLY A 168 6.65 14.81 23.54
CA GLY A 168 7.77 15.27 24.36
C GLY A 168 7.51 16.67 24.93
N ASP A 169 8.41 17.12 25.79
CA ASP A 169 8.27 18.40 26.49
C ASP A 169 8.79 19.58 25.65
N GLU A 170 9.63 19.31 24.64
CA GLU A 170 10.23 20.32 23.79
C GLU A 170 9.45 20.47 22.48
N ALA A 171 9.38 21.70 21.95
CA ALA A 171 8.74 21.93 20.65
C ALA A 171 9.41 21.15 19.50
N SER A 172 10.69 20.81 19.64
CA SER A 172 11.43 19.98 18.68
C SER A 172 10.97 18.52 18.62
N ASP A 173 10.23 18.05 19.63
CA ASP A 173 9.72 16.68 19.68
C ASP A 173 8.47 16.52 18.80
N ALA A 174 7.75 17.62 18.52
CA ALA A 174 6.53 17.63 17.72
C ALA A 174 6.79 17.55 16.21
N VAL A 175 5.75 17.20 15.43
CA VAL A 175 5.76 17.31 13.97
C VAL A 175 5.65 18.78 13.57
N LEU A 176 6.78 19.41 13.26
CA LEU A 176 6.87 20.82 12.83
C LEU A 176 6.59 21.01 11.34
N HIS A 177 5.46 20.48 10.87
CA HIS A 177 4.97 20.63 9.50
C HIS A 177 3.53 21.14 9.50
N GLY A 178 3.25 22.19 8.72
CA GLY A 178 1.93 22.78 8.62
C GLY A 178 1.83 23.75 7.45
N GLU A 179 0.61 23.92 6.96
CA GLU A 179 0.25 24.80 5.86
C GLU A 179 -0.78 25.82 6.35
N SER A 180 -0.81 27.02 5.78
CA SER A 180 -1.78 28.06 6.18
C SER A 180 -3.24 27.63 6.00
N SER A 181 -3.50 26.67 5.11
CA SER A 181 -4.82 26.08 4.83
C SER A 181 -5.03 24.72 5.49
N SER A 182 -4.15 24.29 6.40
CA SER A 182 -4.31 23.05 7.17
C SER A 182 -5.68 23.02 7.84
N ALA A 183 -6.40 21.90 7.65
CA ALA A 183 -7.76 21.69 8.16
C ALA A 183 -8.76 22.81 7.77
N ASN A 184 -8.68 23.32 6.53
CA ASN A 184 -9.62 24.33 6.07
C ASN A 184 -11.09 23.84 6.18
N PRO A 185 -12.00 24.59 6.82
CA PRO A 185 -13.35 24.12 7.11
C PRO A 185 -14.17 23.72 5.88
N MET A 186 -13.97 24.41 4.75
CA MET A 186 -14.69 24.13 3.50
C MET A 186 -14.35 22.74 2.95
N GLY A 187 -13.06 22.41 2.88
CA GLY A 187 -12.57 21.10 2.49
C GLY A 187 -13.06 20.01 3.45
N CYS A 188 -13.00 20.26 4.76
CA CYS A 188 -13.47 19.31 5.77
C CYS A 188 -14.98 19.01 5.64
N VAL A 189 -15.82 20.02 5.43
CA VAL A 189 -17.27 19.82 5.23
C VAL A 189 -17.55 19.05 3.94
N ALA A 190 -16.88 19.40 2.84
CA ALA A 190 -17.00 18.68 1.58
C ALA A 190 -16.59 17.21 1.73
N ALA A 191 -15.52 16.94 2.49
CA ALA A 191 -15.06 15.59 2.74
C ALA A 191 -16.03 14.78 3.61
N LEU A 192 -16.54 15.36 4.70
CA LEU A 192 -17.55 14.71 5.54
C LEU A 192 -18.79 14.31 4.74
N GLN A 193 -19.32 15.22 3.91
CA GLN A 193 -20.49 14.93 3.07
C GLN A 193 -20.20 13.87 2.00
N THR A 194 -18.98 13.87 1.44
CA THR A 194 -18.56 12.85 0.47
C THR A 194 -18.46 11.47 1.12
N LEU A 195 -17.79 11.38 2.27
CA LEU A 195 -17.64 10.13 3.02
C LEU A 195 -19.00 9.57 3.45
N GLU A 196 -19.90 10.43 3.96
CA GLU A 196 -21.27 10.02 4.31
C GLU A 196 -22.03 9.47 3.08
N SER A 197 -21.79 10.06 1.90
CA SER A 197 -22.43 9.60 0.66
C SER A 197 -21.94 8.23 0.19
N TYR A 198 -20.71 7.83 0.53
CA TYR A 198 -20.20 6.49 0.22
C TYR A 198 -20.80 5.39 1.12
N GLU A 199 -21.35 5.75 2.27
CA GLU A 199 -21.94 4.82 3.25
C GLU A 199 -23.46 4.64 3.10
N ARG A 200 -24.09 5.36 2.16
CA ARG A 200 -25.52 5.26 1.83
C ARG A 200 -25.78 4.27 0.70
#